data_AF-A0A8B6DH53-F1
#
_entry.id   AF-A0A8B6DH53-F1
#
_cell.length_a   1.000
_cell.length_b   1.000
_cell.length_c   1.000
_cell.angle_alpha   90.00
_cell.angle_beta   90.00
_cell.angle_gamma   90.00
#
_symmetry.space_group_name_H-M   'P 1'
#
loop_
_entity.id
_entity.type
_entity.pdbx_description
1 polymer ?
#
loop_
_entity_poly.entity_id
_entity_poly.type
_entity_poly.pdbx_seq_one_letter_code
_entity_poly.pdbx_strand_id
1 'polypeptide(L)'
;MSTALAKEGADILTYPSAFTVPTGMAHWEVLLRSRAIETQCYVVAAAQTGKHNEKRQSYGHAMVVDPWGAVIAQCREGTDVCVAEIDLSYVKSVRANMPIWSHRRPDLYGEIQNLSKSSGCDIDSEEKYQFGHCWIKNTQVFYKTKLSYAFVNIKPVFAAILILNFNAHVLVAPLRPAERLCDLSPTEISDVFNTVQTVSNVIKKHFNGTSLTVAVQDGKDAGQTVKHFHVHILPRREQDIPNNDDIYHELEKHDKVMLQSDTRSEEEMEKESRELRKYFNS
;
A
#
# COMPACT_ATOMS: atom_id res chain seq x y z
N MET A 1 -6.66 12.55 -1.60
CA MET A 1 -6.14 12.63 -0.22
C MET A 1 -7.26 12.79 0.81
N SER A 2 -8.15 13.79 0.68
CA SER A 2 -9.32 13.99 1.58
C SER A 2 -10.17 12.74 1.79
N THR A 3 -10.56 12.09 0.70
CA THR A 3 -11.39 10.89 0.72
C THR A 3 -10.69 9.71 1.39
N ALA A 4 -9.36 9.60 1.26
CA ALA A 4 -8.59 8.56 1.94
C ALA A 4 -8.55 8.80 3.46
N LEU A 5 -8.32 10.04 3.90
CA LEU A 5 -8.35 10.42 5.32
C LEU A 5 -9.73 10.20 5.95
N ALA A 6 -10.80 10.59 5.25
CA ALA A 6 -12.16 10.37 5.73
C ALA A 6 -12.52 8.88 5.82
N LYS A 7 -12.07 8.06 4.86
CA LYS A 7 -12.20 6.60 4.94
C LYS A 7 -11.42 6.00 6.11
N GLU A 8 -10.28 6.60 6.49
CA GLU A 8 -9.53 6.25 7.71
C GLU A 8 -10.19 6.76 9.01
N GLY A 9 -11.37 7.39 8.92
CA GLY A 9 -12.15 7.83 10.08
C GLY A 9 -11.91 9.27 10.50
N ALA A 10 -11.30 10.11 9.65
CA ALA A 10 -11.20 11.53 9.95
C ALA A 10 -12.59 12.16 10.08
N ASP A 11 -12.83 12.92 11.15
CA ASP A 11 -14.04 13.73 11.34
C ASP A 11 -13.83 15.20 10.95
N ILE A 12 -12.57 15.63 10.88
CA ILE A 12 -12.14 16.99 10.56
C ILE A 12 -11.01 16.90 9.54
N LEU A 13 -11.12 17.69 8.46
CA LEU A 13 -10.06 17.89 7.47
C LEU A 13 -9.52 19.32 7.59
N THR A 14 -8.21 19.49 7.42
CA THR A 14 -7.57 20.80 7.49
C THR A 14 -6.95 21.20 6.16
N TYR A 15 -7.09 22.48 5.81
CA TYR A 15 -6.52 23.07 4.59
C TYR A 15 -5.86 24.42 4.89
N PRO A 16 -4.81 24.46 5.74
CA PRO A 16 -4.05 25.68 5.93
C PRO A 16 -3.41 26.11 4.61
N SER A 17 -3.62 27.36 4.16
CA SER A 17 -3.25 27.74 2.79
C SER A 17 -2.96 29.23 2.59
N ALA A 18 -2.33 29.56 1.47
CA ALA A 18 -2.08 30.92 1.02
C ALA A 18 -2.50 31.09 -0.45
N PHE A 19 -3.81 31.00 -0.71
CA PHE A 19 -4.37 31.14 -2.06
C PHE A 19 -4.10 32.53 -2.61
N THR A 20 -3.77 32.61 -3.91
CA THR A 20 -3.71 33.88 -4.64
C THR A 20 -5.12 34.49 -4.73
N VAL A 21 -5.21 35.81 -4.80
CA VAL A 21 -6.51 36.51 -4.82
C VAL A 21 -7.42 36.04 -5.96
N PRO A 22 -6.99 35.98 -7.24
CA PRO A 22 -7.88 35.59 -8.33
C PRO A 22 -8.39 34.15 -8.21
N THR A 23 -7.51 33.22 -7.82
CA THR A 23 -7.89 31.81 -7.64
C THR A 23 -8.75 31.61 -6.41
N GLY A 24 -8.45 32.32 -5.31
CA GLY A 24 -9.21 32.25 -4.07
C GLY A 24 -10.65 32.75 -4.27
N MET A 25 -10.81 33.90 -4.91
CA MET A 25 -12.12 34.47 -5.25
C MET A 25 -13.02 33.49 -6.02
N ALA A 26 -12.45 32.71 -6.93
CA ALA A 26 -13.22 31.79 -7.76
C ALA A 26 -13.47 30.43 -7.09
N HIS A 27 -12.52 29.91 -6.31
CA HIS A 27 -12.49 28.50 -5.96
C HIS A 27 -12.50 28.20 -4.46
N TRP A 28 -12.05 29.11 -3.61
CA TRP A 28 -11.73 28.79 -2.21
C TRP A 28 -12.92 28.21 -1.45
N GLU A 29 -14.04 28.95 -1.38
CA GLU A 29 -15.24 28.50 -0.68
C GLU A 29 -15.81 27.22 -1.32
N VAL A 30 -15.95 27.20 -2.65
CA VAL A 30 -16.54 26.06 -3.38
C VAL A 30 -15.75 24.77 -3.12
N LEU A 31 -14.42 24.82 -3.17
CA LEU A 31 -13.59 23.65 -2.92
C LEU A 31 -13.69 23.18 -1.47
N LEU A 32 -13.62 24.09 -0.49
CA LEU A 32 -13.69 23.71 0.93
C LEU A 32 -15.05 23.09 1.28
N ARG A 33 -16.14 23.71 0.83
CA ARG A 33 -17.49 23.18 1.04
C ARG A 33 -17.70 21.85 0.35
N SER A 34 -17.21 21.71 -0.88
CA SER A 34 -17.27 20.42 -1.59
C SER A 34 -16.56 19.31 -0.83
N ARG A 35 -15.38 19.60 -0.25
CA ARG A 35 -14.63 18.63 0.56
C ARG A 35 -15.39 18.27 1.83
N ALA A 36 -16.01 19.23 2.50
CA ALA A 36 -16.82 18.97 3.70
C ALA A 36 -18.00 18.04 3.39
N ILE A 37 -18.74 18.32 2.31
CA ILE A 37 -19.91 17.56 1.88
C ILE A 37 -19.52 16.14 1.44
N GLU A 38 -18.56 15.99 0.51
CA GLU A 38 -18.26 14.68 -0.09
C GLU A 38 -17.59 13.69 0.88
N THR A 39 -17.01 14.22 1.96
CA THR A 39 -16.34 13.42 2.99
C THR A 39 -17.12 13.36 4.30
N GLN A 40 -18.20 14.15 4.42
CA GLN A 40 -18.99 14.30 5.64
C GLN A 40 -18.08 14.57 6.85
N CYS A 41 -17.23 15.57 6.70
CA CYS A 41 -16.27 16.03 7.71
C CYS A 41 -16.43 17.53 7.90
N TYR A 42 -16.06 18.03 9.08
CA TYR A 42 -15.75 19.46 9.18
C TYR A 42 -14.52 19.78 8.33
N VAL A 43 -14.47 20.99 7.79
CA VAL A 43 -13.29 21.51 7.10
C VAL A 43 -12.83 22.78 7.82
N VAL A 44 -11.59 22.77 8.32
CA VAL A 44 -10.96 23.91 8.99
C VAL A 44 -9.83 24.44 8.12
N ALA A 45 -9.99 25.66 7.59
CA ALA A 45 -9.06 26.23 6.62
C ALA A 45 -8.54 27.58 7.08
N ALA A 46 -7.45 27.57 7.86
CA ALA A 46 -6.70 28.78 8.17
C ALA A 46 -6.03 29.34 6.92
N ALA A 47 -6.10 30.66 6.69
CA ALA A 47 -5.64 31.25 5.45
C ALA A 47 -4.78 32.49 5.67
N GLN A 48 -3.73 32.64 4.87
CA GLN A 48 -3.05 33.92 4.72
C GLN A 48 -3.95 34.92 3.99
N THR A 49 -3.90 36.19 4.39
CA THR A 49 -4.67 37.29 3.79
C THR A 49 -3.79 38.53 3.58
N GLY A 50 -4.26 39.46 2.75
CA GLY A 50 -3.60 40.73 2.52
C GLY A 50 -2.33 40.64 1.68
N LYS A 51 -1.61 41.76 1.61
CA LYS A 51 -0.40 41.93 0.80
C LYS A 51 0.85 41.55 1.60
N HIS A 52 1.60 40.57 1.12
CA HIS A 52 2.83 40.10 1.75
C HIS A 52 4.07 40.87 1.29
N ASN A 53 4.07 41.26 0.01
CA ASN A 53 5.08 42.10 -0.63
C ASN A 53 4.51 42.69 -1.94
N GLU A 54 5.32 43.40 -2.72
CA GLU A 54 4.89 44.06 -3.97
C GLU A 54 4.23 43.13 -4.98
N LYS A 55 4.64 41.85 -5.04
CA LYS A 55 4.20 40.88 -6.06
C LYS A 55 3.29 39.78 -5.50
N ARG A 56 3.08 39.71 -4.18
CA ARG A 56 2.36 38.61 -3.53
C ARG A 56 1.27 39.13 -2.60
N GLN A 57 0.04 38.71 -2.88
CA GLN A 57 -1.15 38.96 -2.07
C GLN A 57 -1.95 37.65 -1.94
N SER A 58 -2.57 37.43 -0.78
CA SER A 58 -3.40 36.25 -0.54
C SER A 58 -4.86 36.61 -0.30
N TYR A 59 -5.74 35.68 -0.69
CA TYR A 59 -7.19 35.85 -0.64
C TYR A 59 -7.72 36.00 0.78
N GLY A 60 -7.21 35.23 1.75
CA GLY A 60 -7.77 35.18 3.10
C GLY A 60 -8.99 34.27 3.18
N HIS A 61 -10.08 34.78 3.74
CA HIS A 61 -11.32 34.04 3.94
C HIS A 61 -11.11 32.73 4.72
N ALA A 62 -10.28 32.78 5.76
CA ALA A 62 -10.12 31.66 6.68
C ALA A 62 -11.49 31.27 7.25
N MET A 63 -11.84 29.97 7.22
CA MET A 63 -13.19 29.53 7.55
C MET A 63 -13.25 28.13 8.15
N VAL A 64 -14.39 27.84 8.78
CA VAL A 64 -14.80 26.51 9.23
C VAL A 64 -16.11 26.15 8.53
N VAL A 65 -16.14 24.99 7.90
CA VAL A 65 -17.31 24.43 7.21
C VAL A 65 -17.76 23.17 7.93
N ASP A 66 -19.08 23.01 8.13
CA ASP A 66 -19.68 21.82 8.74
C ASP A 66 -19.79 20.62 7.76
N PRO A 67 -20.11 19.41 8.24
CA PRO A 67 -20.25 18.21 7.41
C PRO A 67 -21.36 18.27 6.35
N TRP A 68 -22.25 19.25 6.41
CA TRP A 68 -23.32 19.49 5.43
C TRP A 68 -22.96 20.60 4.43
N GLY A 69 -21.78 21.18 4.57
CA GLY A 69 -21.27 22.22 3.70
C GLY A 69 -21.69 23.63 4.08
N ALA A 70 -22.22 23.88 5.28
CA ALA A 70 -22.49 25.23 5.77
C ALA A 70 -21.21 25.87 6.31
N VAL A 71 -20.93 27.12 5.94
CA VAL A 71 -19.82 27.90 6.52
C VAL A 71 -20.28 28.43 7.88
N ILE A 72 -19.76 27.86 8.96
CA ILE A 72 -20.21 28.15 10.33
C ILE A 72 -19.35 29.19 11.05
N ALA A 73 -18.14 29.45 10.55
CA ALA A 73 -17.32 30.58 10.97
C ALA A 73 -16.41 31.02 9.82
N GLN A 74 -16.18 32.32 9.71
CA GLN A 74 -15.26 32.89 8.72
C GLN A 74 -14.66 34.19 9.24
N CYS A 75 -13.35 34.36 9.06
CA CYS A 75 -12.68 35.63 9.35
C CYS A 75 -13.14 36.71 8.37
N ARG A 76 -13.25 37.95 8.87
CA ARG A 76 -13.39 39.13 8.02
C ARG A 76 -12.09 39.38 7.25
N GLU A 77 -12.12 40.30 6.29
CA GLU A 77 -10.89 40.75 5.63
C GLU A 77 -9.94 41.40 6.66
N GLY A 78 -8.65 41.08 6.55
CA GLY A 78 -7.63 41.52 7.51
C GLY A 78 -7.17 40.42 8.47
N THR A 79 -6.16 40.73 9.29
CA THR A 79 -5.58 39.78 10.25
C THR A 79 -6.48 39.65 11.46
N ASP A 80 -7.17 38.51 11.58
CA ASP A 80 -8.08 38.21 12.69
C ASP A 80 -8.28 36.70 12.84
N VAL A 81 -9.03 36.31 13.86
CA VAL A 81 -9.44 34.92 14.13
C VAL A 81 -10.97 34.81 14.16
N CYS A 82 -11.49 33.65 13.73
CA CYS A 82 -12.88 33.28 13.91
C CYS A 82 -12.95 32.02 14.77
N VAL A 83 -14.07 31.86 15.50
CA VAL A 83 -14.29 30.74 16.41
C VAL A 83 -15.53 29.97 15.96
N ALA A 84 -15.45 28.65 15.96
CA ALA A 84 -16.56 27.74 15.70
C ALA A 84 -16.59 26.66 16.77
N GLU A 85 -17.80 26.24 17.14
CA GLU A 85 -18.00 25.04 17.95
C GLU A 85 -18.15 23.82 17.03
N ILE A 86 -17.45 22.73 17.34
CA ILE A 86 -17.45 21.50 16.55
C ILE A 86 -18.19 20.42 17.33
N ASP A 87 -19.26 19.90 16.73
CA ASP A 87 -20.02 18.78 17.28
C ASP A 87 -19.77 17.49 16.48
N LEU A 88 -19.06 16.54 17.09
CA LEU A 88 -18.79 15.22 16.49
C LEU A 88 -20.01 14.31 16.50
N SER A 89 -21.03 14.58 17.33
CA SER A 89 -22.29 13.85 17.28
C SER A 89 -23.07 14.20 16.00
N TYR A 90 -22.99 15.45 15.55
CA TYR A 90 -23.53 15.87 14.26
C TYR A 90 -22.88 15.14 13.09
N VAL A 91 -21.55 14.98 13.07
CA VAL A 91 -20.83 14.17 12.05
C VAL A 91 -21.41 12.76 11.95
N LYS A 92 -21.58 12.10 13.10
CA LYS A 92 -22.15 10.74 13.16
C LYS A 92 -23.58 10.72 12.61
N SER A 93 -24.40 11.71 12.96
CA SER A 93 -25.78 11.81 12.47
C SER A 93 -25.85 11.99 10.95
N VAL A 94 -24.99 12.85 10.37
CA VAL A 94 -24.92 13.09 8.93
C VAL A 94 -24.53 11.81 8.19
N ARG A 95 -23.51 11.10 8.68
CA ARG A 95 -23.05 9.82 8.09
C ARG A 95 -24.10 8.71 8.20
N ALA A 96 -24.86 8.66 9.30
CA ALA A 96 -25.93 7.69 9.49
C ALA A 96 -27.11 7.95 8.55
N ASN A 97 -27.52 9.22 8.42
CA ASN A 97 -28.65 9.61 7.58
C ASN A 97 -28.33 9.58 6.08
N MET A 98 -27.07 9.78 5.70
CA MET A 98 -26.60 9.71 4.31
C MET A 98 -25.33 8.88 4.22
N PRO A 99 -25.42 7.53 4.15
CA PRO A 99 -24.27 6.63 4.20
C PRO A 99 -23.53 6.55 2.85
N ILE A 100 -22.97 7.68 2.37
CA ILE A 100 -22.33 7.78 1.05
C ILE A 100 -21.19 6.76 0.86
N TRP A 101 -20.52 6.35 1.94
CA TRP A 101 -19.45 5.35 1.90
C TRP A 101 -19.95 3.97 1.51
N SER A 102 -21.18 3.62 1.90
CA SER A 102 -21.84 2.37 1.51
C SER A 102 -22.35 2.38 0.07
N HIS A 103 -22.48 3.56 -0.55
CA HIS A 103 -22.92 3.71 -1.93
C HIS A 103 -21.78 3.72 -2.95
N ARG A 104 -20.52 3.68 -2.47
CA ARG A 104 -19.35 3.61 -3.34
C ARG A 104 -19.29 2.27 -4.07
N ARG A 105 -18.63 2.26 -5.23
CA ARG A 105 -18.50 1.14 -6.17
C ARG A 105 -17.02 0.75 -6.33
N PRO A 106 -16.38 0.22 -5.26
CA PRO A 106 -14.99 -0.22 -5.34
C PRO A 106 -14.79 -1.37 -6.32
N ASP A 107 -15.86 -2.08 -6.69
CA ASP A 107 -15.88 -3.04 -7.78
C ASP A 107 -15.58 -2.41 -9.16
N LEU A 108 -15.90 -1.12 -9.35
CA LEU A 108 -15.68 -0.41 -10.61
C LEU A 108 -14.38 0.39 -10.64
N TYR A 109 -13.99 1.00 -9.53
CA TYR A 109 -12.85 1.93 -9.46
C TYR A 109 -11.80 1.59 -8.40
N GLY A 110 -11.89 0.40 -7.80
CA GLY A 110 -10.99 -0.03 -6.72
C GLY A 110 -11.31 0.62 -5.38
N GLU A 111 -10.70 0.12 -4.31
CA GLU A 111 -10.80 0.79 -3.02
C GLU A 111 -9.89 2.02 -2.96
N ILE A 112 -10.38 3.02 -2.24
CA ILE A 112 -9.57 4.16 -1.85
C ILE A 112 -8.52 3.68 -0.84
N GLN A 113 -7.25 3.72 -1.24
CA GLN A 113 -6.11 3.36 -0.39
C GLN A 113 -5.22 4.58 -0.15
N ASN A 114 -4.64 4.67 1.05
CA ASN A 114 -3.59 5.62 1.36
C ASN A 114 -2.24 4.93 1.19
N LEU A 115 -1.61 5.13 0.03
CA LEU A 115 -0.37 4.46 -0.35
C LEU A 115 0.82 4.83 0.56
N SER A 116 0.73 5.91 1.35
CA SER A 116 1.79 6.29 2.30
C SER A 116 1.77 5.49 3.61
N LYS A 117 0.72 4.72 3.88
CA LYS A 117 0.54 3.87 5.07
C LYS A 117 0.49 2.37 4.75
N SER A 118 1.10 1.91 3.66
CA SER A 118 1.66 0.56 3.64
C SER A 118 2.97 0.49 4.46
N SER A 119 3.07 1.30 5.52
CA SER A 119 3.97 1.07 6.64
C SER A 119 3.72 -0.35 7.14
N GLY A 120 4.79 -1.14 7.24
CA GLY A 120 4.73 -2.57 7.55
C GLY A 120 3.72 -2.86 8.65
N CYS A 121 2.75 -3.71 8.35
CA CYS A 121 1.86 -4.24 9.38
C CYS A 121 2.68 -5.15 10.30
N ASP A 122 2.28 -5.22 11.57
CA ASP A 122 2.95 -6.05 12.57
C ASP A 122 3.03 -7.50 12.08
N ILE A 123 4.23 -7.93 11.71
CA ILE A 123 4.51 -9.28 11.21
C ILE A 123 4.38 -10.29 12.35
N ASP A 124 4.66 -9.87 13.58
CA ASP A 124 4.72 -10.73 14.74
C ASP A 124 3.35 -10.80 15.47
N SER A 125 2.32 -10.14 14.92
CA SER A 125 0.92 -10.22 15.39
C SER A 125 0.31 -11.62 15.29
N GLU A 126 0.83 -12.46 14.41
CA GLU A 126 0.45 -13.87 14.26
C GLU A 126 1.73 -14.72 14.30
N GLU A 127 1.62 -15.95 14.83
CA GLU A 127 2.75 -16.89 14.87
C GLU A 127 3.08 -17.46 13.47
N LYS A 128 2.04 -17.60 12.62
CA LYS A 128 2.14 -18.20 11.30
C LYS A 128 1.04 -17.70 10.37
N TYR A 129 1.32 -17.72 9.07
CA TYR A 129 0.45 -17.27 7.99
C TYR A 129 0.11 -18.43 7.06
N GLN A 130 -1.14 -18.49 6.59
CA GLN A 130 -1.59 -19.56 5.70
C GLN A 130 -1.07 -19.38 4.28
N PHE A 131 -0.44 -20.40 3.71
CA PHE A 131 -0.01 -20.43 2.31
C PHE A 131 -0.56 -21.69 1.61
N GLY A 132 -1.80 -21.59 1.10
CA GLY A 132 -2.49 -22.74 0.52
C GLY A 132 -2.74 -23.81 1.59
N HIS A 133 -2.09 -24.96 1.43
CA HIS A 133 -2.19 -26.08 2.38
C HIS A 133 -1.06 -26.09 3.43
N CYS A 134 -0.06 -25.21 3.32
CA CYS A 134 1.04 -25.11 4.27
C CYS A 134 0.98 -23.82 5.10
N TRP A 135 1.86 -23.73 6.09
CA TRP A 135 1.94 -22.60 7.03
C TRP A 135 3.35 -22.02 6.99
N ILE A 136 3.44 -20.69 6.89
CA ILE A 136 4.69 -19.93 6.92
C ILE A 136 4.85 -19.31 8.30
N LYS A 137 5.93 -19.61 9.01
CA LYS A 137 6.18 -19.01 10.33
C LYS A 137 6.42 -17.51 10.18
N ASN A 138 6.02 -16.71 11.17
CA ASN A 138 6.29 -15.28 11.14
C ASN A 138 7.79 -14.97 10.96
N THR A 139 8.68 -15.78 11.54
CA THR A 139 10.14 -15.69 11.39
C THR A 139 10.61 -15.76 9.93
N GLN A 140 9.82 -16.37 9.03
CA GLN A 140 10.11 -16.49 7.60
C GLN A 140 9.49 -15.35 6.75
N VAL A 141 8.62 -14.54 7.35
CA VAL A 141 8.00 -13.36 6.73
C VAL A 141 8.84 -12.11 7.03
N PHE A 142 9.14 -11.32 6.00
CA PHE A 142 9.99 -10.14 6.13
C PHE A 142 9.31 -8.81 5.79
N TYR A 143 8.15 -8.85 5.14
CA TYR A 143 7.32 -7.67 4.88
C TYR A 143 5.85 -8.06 4.83
N LYS A 144 4.97 -7.21 5.38
CA LYS A 144 3.52 -7.46 5.47
C LYS A 144 2.77 -6.15 5.29
N THR A 145 1.72 -6.16 4.50
CA THR A 145 0.71 -5.09 4.41
C THR A 145 -0.58 -5.58 5.07
N LYS A 146 -1.68 -4.83 4.93
CA LYS A 146 -2.99 -5.29 5.38
C LYS A 146 -3.55 -6.43 4.55
N LEU A 147 -3.08 -6.62 3.31
CA LEU A 147 -3.67 -7.55 2.35
C LEU A 147 -2.67 -8.55 1.76
N SER A 148 -1.36 -8.31 1.90
CA SER A 148 -0.31 -9.15 1.32
C SER A 148 0.84 -9.35 2.30
N TYR A 149 1.66 -10.35 2.02
CA TYR A 149 2.87 -10.63 2.79
C TYR A 149 3.95 -11.21 1.87
N ALA A 150 5.21 -10.95 2.23
CA ALA A 150 6.39 -11.40 1.52
C ALA A 150 7.25 -12.26 2.45
N PHE A 151 7.69 -13.40 1.94
CA PHE A 151 8.39 -14.41 2.72
C PHE A 151 9.49 -15.10 1.92
N VAL A 152 10.47 -15.63 2.63
CA VAL A 152 11.60 -16.33 2.01
C VAL A 152 11.19 -17.73 1.55
N ASN A 153 11.76 -18.22 0.45
CA ASN A 153 11.36 -19.51 -0.11
C ASN A 153 12.07 -20.70 0.55
N ILE A 154 11.37 -21.80 0.85
CA ILE A 154 12.00 -23.00 1.45
C ILE A 154 13.04 -23.64 0.52
N LYS A 155 12.81 -23.55 -0.78
CA LYS A 155 13.72 -23.98 -1.84
C LYS A 155 13.88 -22.75 -2.74
N PRO A 156 15.03 -22.09 -2.84
CA PRO A 156 15.23 -21.03 -3.83
C PRO A 156 15.68 -21.63 -5.17
N VAL A 157 15.11 -21.19 -6.30
CA VAL A 157 15.37 -21.74 -7.65
C VAL A 157 16.86 -21.77 -8.03
N PHE A 158 17.66 -20.86 -7.45
CA PHE A 158 19.09 -20.72 -7.75
C PHE A 158 20.03 -21.62 -6.93
N ALA A 159 19.53 -22.44 -6.01
CA ALA A 159 20.38 -23.39 -5.28
C ALA A 159 21.01 -24.46 -6.18
N ALA A 160 20.49 -24.65 -7.40
CA ALA A 160 20.97 -25.66 -8.36
C ALA A 160 22.05 -25.16 -9.35
N ILE A 161 22.31 -23.85 -9.44
CA ILE A 161 23.31 -23.29 -10.37
C ILE A 161 24.60 -22.97 -9.59
N LEU A 162 25.48 -23.97 -9.56
CA LEU A 162 26.74 -24.12 -8.81
C LEU A 162 27.77 -22.97 -8.85
N ILE A 163 27.55 -21.88 -9.56
CA ILE A 163 28.63 -20.92 -9.87
C ILE A 163 28.72 -19.78 -8.85
N LEU A 164 27.62 -19.40 -8.18
CA LEU A 164 27.63 -18.36 -7.15
C LEU A 164 26.54 -18.70 -6.15
N ASN A 165 26.85 -18.86 -4.86
CA ASN A 165 25.87 -19.04 -3.76
C ASN A 165 24.85 -17.87 -3.72
N PHE A 166 23.91 -17.84 -4.65
CA PHE A 166 23.02 -16.73 -4.94
C PHE A 166 21.56 -17.16 -4.70
N ASN A 167 21.28 -17.48 -3.45
CA ASN A 167 19.96 -17.91 -3.00
C ASN A 167 19.09 -16.69 -2.70
N ALA A 168 18.46 -16.14 -3.73
CA ALA A 168 17.77 -14.85 -3.61
C ALA A 168 16.32 -14.88 -4.11
N HIS A 169 15.61 -16.00 -3.95
CA HIS A 169 14.24 -16.17 -4.42
C HIS A 169 13.25 -16.01 -3.26
N VAL A 170 12.40 -15.00 -3.37
CA VAL A 170 11.31 -14.73 -2.41
C VAL A 170 9.95 -14.77 -3.08
N LEU A 171 8.91 -14.91 -2.26
CA LEU A 171 7.53 -14.97 -2.71
C LEU A 171 6.72 -13.82 -2.11
N VAL A 172 5.75 -13.32 -2.88
CA VAL A 172 4.70 -12.40 -2.40
C VAL A 172 3.35 -13.05 -2.63
N ALA A 173 2.49 -13.08 -1.61
CA ALA A 173 1.14 -13.65 -1.69
C ALA A 173 0.12 -12.76 -0.96
N PRO A 174 -1.17 -12.81 -1.31
CA PRO A 174 -2.23 -12.17 -0.54
C PRO A 174 -2.43 -12.92 0.79
N LEU A 175 -2.81 -12.22 1.86
CA LEU A 175 -3.11 -12.86 3.15
C LEU A 175 -4.35 -13.77 3.08
N ARG A 176 -5.33 -13.41 2.25
CA ARG A 176 -6.50 -14.25 1.98
C ARG A 176 -6.11 -15.37 1.00
N PRO A 177 -6.39 -16.66 1.31
CA PRO A 177 -6.02 -17.79 0.47
C PRO A 177 -6.88 -17.87 -0.82
N ALA A 178 -6.54 -17.05 -1.80
CA ALA A 178 -7.10 -17.08 -3.15
C ALA A 178 -6.26 -18.00 -4.04
N GLU A 179 -6.87 -18.93 -4.78
CA GLU A 179 -6.12 -19.91 -5.58
C GLU A 179 -5.54 -19.27 -6.86
N ARG A 180 -6.32 -18.41 -7.51
CA ARG A 180 -6.03 -17.85 -8.84
C ARG A 180 -5.95 -16.34 -8.84
N LEU A 181 -5.31 -15.76 -9.85
CA LEU A 181 -5.30 -14.30 -10.07
C LEU A 181 -6.72 -13.73 -10.18
N CYS A 182 -7.62 -14.46 -10.85
CA CYS A 182 -9.01 -14.04 -11.05
C CYS A 182 -9.85 -14.05 -9.76
N ASP A 183 -9.38 -14.70 -8.70
CA ASP A 183 -10.08 -14.77 -7.40
C ASP A 183 -9.77 -13.55 -6.52
N LEU A 184 -8.83 -12.69 -6.93
CA LEU A 184 -8.43 -11.49 -6.21
C LEU A 184 -9.37 -10.32 -6.52
N SER A 185 -9.69 -9.54 -5.47
CA SER A 185 -10.32 -8.24 -5.64
C SER A 185 -9.34 -7.24 -6.29
N PRO A 186 -9.84 -6.18 -6.96
CA PRO A 186 -8.98 -5.11 -7.50
C PRO A 186 -8.00 -4.54 -6.48
N THR A 187 -8.41 -4.50 -5.21
CA THR A 187 -7.55 -4.11 -4.09
C THR A 187 -6.41 -5.04 -3.77
N GLU A 188 -6.68 -6.34 -3.75
CA GLU A 188 -5.66 -7.34 -3.50
C GLU A 188 -4.68 -7.37 -4.67
N ILE A 189 -5.16 -7.25 -5.91
CA ILE A 189 -4.30 -7.12 -7.09
C ILE A 189 -3.38 -5.90 -6.92
N SER A 190 -3.93 -4.73 -6.62
CA SER A 190 -3.13 -3.52 -6.42
C SER A 190 -2.12 -3.67 -5.28
N ASP A 191 -2.54 -4.21 -4.14
CA ASP A 191 -1.68 -4.34 -2.96
C ASP A 191 -0.57 -5.38 -3.17
N VAL A 192 -0.88 -6.53 -3.79
CA VAL A 192 0.11 -7.56 -4.12
C VAL A 192 1.17 -7.00 -5.06
N PHE A 193 0.79 -6.32 -6.14
CA PHE A 193 1.78 -5.80 -7.10
C PHE A 193 2.54 -4.56 -6.60
N ASN A 194 1.92 -3.73 -5.74
CA ASN A 194 2.65 -2.69 -5.00
C ASN A 194 3.66 -3.31 -4.03
N THR A 195 3.29 -4.42 -3.38
CA THR A 195 4.19 -5.21 -2.52
C THR A 195 5.32 -5.81 -3.35
N VAL A 196 5.03 -6.38 -4.53
CA VAL A 196 6.05 -6.89 -5.46
C VAL A 196 7.03 -5.79 -5.87
N GLN A 197 6.56 -4.58 -6.20
CA GLN A 197 7.44 -3.45 -6.53
C GLN A 197 8.34 -3.06 -5.34
N THR A 198 7.76 -2.97 -4.16
CA THR A 198 8.46 -2.62 -2.90
C THR A 198 9.54 -3.64 -2.56
N VAL A 199 9.17 -4.92 -2.55
CA VAL A 199 10.07 -6.05 -2.28
C VAL A 199 11.14 -6.16 -3.37
N SER A 200 10.79 -5.98 -4.64
CA SER A 200 11.73 -6.01 -5.77
C SER A 200 12.89 -5.04 -5.58
N ASN A 201 12.63 -3.82 -5.10
CA ASN A 201 13.67 -2.82 -4.84
C ASN A 201 14.62 -3.27 -3.72
N VAL A 202 14.08 -3.85 -2.65
CA VAL A 202 14.87 -4.37 -1.52
C VAL A 202 15.69 -5.58 -1.93
N ILE A 203 15.07 -6.57 -2.57
CA ILE A 203 15.72 -7.82 -2.99
C ILE A 203 16.83 -7.53 -3.99
N LYS A 204 16.59 -6.67 -4.98
CA LYS A 204 17.63 -6.23 -5.92
C LYS A 204 18.81 -5.58 -5.20
N LYS A 205 18.56 -4.72 -4.21
CA LYS A 205 19.61 -4.04 -3.44
C LYS A 205 20.38 -5.00 -2.53
N HIS A 206 19.67 -5.81 -1.74
CA HIS A 206 20.23 -6.72 -0.75
C HIS A 206 21.10 -7.80 -1.40
N PHE A 207 20.64 -8.35 -2.52
CA PHE A 207 21.36 -9.35 -3.27
C PHE A 207 22.20 -8.75 -4.41
N ASN A 208 22.49 -7.45 -4.43
CA ASN A 208 23.23 -6.76 -5.49
C ASN A 208 22.86 -7.24 -6.93
N GLY A 209 21.58 -7.42 -7.20
CA GLY A 209 21.07 -7.73 -8.53
C GLY A 209 21.07 -6.47 -9.41
N THR A 210 21.21 -6.64 -10.72
CA THR A 210 21.04 -5.55 -11.69
C THR A 210 19.64 -5.55 -12.30
N SER A 211 19.03 -6.73 -12.39
CA SER A 211 17.72 -6.96 -12.99
C SER A 211 16.86 -7.87 -12.10
N LEU A 212 15.62 -8.15 -12.50
CA LEU A 212 14.69 -9.03 -11.80
C LEU A 212 13.90 -9.87 -12.81
N THR A 213 13.64 -11.12 -12.47
CA THR A 213 12.56 -11.93 -13.05
C THR A 213 11.40 -11.92 -12.05
N VAL A 214 10.24 -11.50 -12.51
CA VAL A 214 8.97 -11.56 -11.76
C VAL A 214 8.07 -12.53 -12.51
N ALA A 215 7.66 -13.62 -11.85
CA ALA A 215 6.92 -14.69 -12.48
C ALA A 215 5.69 -15.11 -11.66
N VAL A 216 4.65 -15.54 -12.35
CA VAL A 216 3.41 -16.06 -11.77
C VAL A 216 3.01 -17.32 -12.52
N GLN A 217 2.77 -18.40 -11.79
CA GLN A 217 2.24 -19.65 -12.31
C GLN A 217 0.77 -19.74 -11.89
N ASP A 218 -0.15 -19.23 -12.71
CA ASP A 218 -1.59 -19.17 -12.40
C ASP A 218 -2.33 -20.39 -12.96
N GLY A 219 -2.50 -21.42 -12.13
CA GLY A 219 -3.16 -22.67 -12.48
C GLY A 219 -2.21 -23.83 -12.76
N LYS A 220 -2.76 -25.05 -12.75
CA LYS A 220 -2.01 -26.32 -12.85
C LYS A 220 -1.10 -26.38 -14.09
N ASP A 221 -1.63 -26.03 -15.26
CA ASP A 221 -0.90 -26.14 -16.52
C ASP A 221 0.18 -25.04 -16.68
N ALA A 222 0.10 -23.98 -15.88
CA ALA A 222 1.16 -22.98 -15.75
C ALA A 222 2.26 -23.41 -14.76
N GLY A 223 2.13 -24.59 -14.12
CA GLY A 223 3.10 -25.12 -13.16
C GLY A 223 2.79 -24.83 -11.69
N GLN A 224 1.62 -24.27 -11.36
CA GLN A 224 1.26 -23.94 -9.98
C GLN A 224 1.20 -25.19 -9.09
N THR A 225 1.93 -25.18 -7.97
CA THR A 225 1.95 -26.31 -7.02
C THR A 225 1.21 -26.04 -5.73
N VAL A 226 1.37 -24.85 -5.16
CA VAL A 226 0.58 -24.40 -4.02
C VAL A 226 -0.65 -23.66 -4.54
N LYS A 227 -1.84 -24.15 -4.15
CA LYS A 227 -3.15 -23.55 -4.45
C LYS A 227 -3.40 -22.26 -3.66
N HIS A 228 -2.53 -21.30 -3.87
CA HIS A 228 -2.59 -19.95 -3.35
C HIS A 228 -1.83 -19.09 -4.35
N PHE A 229 -2.44 -18.04 -4.88
CA PHE A 229 -1.78 -17.08 -5.77
C PHE A 229 -0.49 -16.55 -5.11
N HIS A 230 0.62 -16.64 -5.82
CA HIS A 230 1.89 -16.06 -5.38
C HIS A 230 2.73 -15.59 -6.57
N VAL A 231 3.54 -14.57 -6.31
CA VAL A 231 4.46 -13.99 -7.27
C VAL A 231 5.88 -14.35 -6.85
N HIS A 232 6.62 -14.95 -7.77
CA HIS A 232 8.02 -15.24 -7.61
C HIS A 232 8.84 -14.00 -7.94
N ILE A 233 9.74 -13.59 -7.05
CA ILE A 233 10.66 -12.48 -7.28
C ILE A 233 12.07 -13.02 -7.19
N LEU A 234 12.80 -12.89 -8.30
CA LEU A 234 14.13 -13.42 -8.47
C LEU A 234 15.05 -12.29 -8.97
N PRO A 235 15.99 -11.77 -8.16
CA PRO A 235 16.99 -10.84 -8.64
C PRO A 235 17.91 -11.56 -9.61
N ARG A 236 18.32 -10.83 -10.64
CA ARG A 236 19.14 -11.33 -11.74
C ARG A 236 20.42 -10.54 -11.84
N ARG A 237 21.48 -11.21 -12.31
CA ARG A 237 22.77 -10.63 -12.65
C ARG A 237 23.20 -11.10 -14.03
N GLU A 238 24.20 -10.44 -14.60
CA GLU A 238 24.80 -10.92 -15.84
C GLU A 238 25.37 -12.33 -15.64
N GLN A 239 25.04 -13.24 -16.57
CA GLN A 239 25.50 -14.64 -16.60
C GLN A 239 25.14 -15.49 -15.35
N ASP A 240 24.07 -15.11 -14.64
CA ASP A 240 23.55 -15.93 -13.53
C ASP A 240 22.93 -17.26 -13.99
N ILE A 241 22.46 -17.33 -15.23
CA ILE A 241 21.99 -18.54 -15.92
C ILE A 241 22.65 -18.58 -17.31
N PRO A 242 23.13 -19.76 -17.78
CA PRO A 242 23.73 -19.89 -19.11
C PRO A 242 22.82 -19.39 -20.25
N ASN A 243 21.55 -19.80 -20.27
CA ASN A 243 20.53 -19.24 -21.16
C ASN A 243 19.40 -18.64 -20.34
N ASN A 244 19.02 -17.39 -20.64
CA ASN A 244 18.02 -16.69 -19.84
C ASN A 244 16.65 -17.40 -19.81
N ASP A 245 16.27 -18.09 -20.88
CA ASP A 245 14.99 -18.82 -20.96
C ASP A 245 14.96 -20.11 -20.14
N ASP A 246 16.12 -20.62 -19.69
CA ASP A 246 16.17 -21.80 -18.82
C ASP A 246 15.49 -21.52 -17.46
N ILE A 247 15.31 -20.24 -17.09
CA ILE A 247 14.58 -19.86 -15.87
C ILE A 247 13.16 -20.45 -15.80
N TYR A 248 12.48 -20.60 -16.95
CA TYR A 248 11.13 -21.17 -16.98
C TYR A 248 11.15 -22.67 -16.67
N HIS A 249 12.16 -23.38 -17.20
CA HIS A 249 12.36 -24.79 -16.90
C HIS A 249 12.75 -25.01 -15.44
N GLU A 250 13.60 -24.14 -14.88
CA GLU A 250 13.99 -24.22 -13.48
C GLU A 250 12.82 -23.92 -12.55
N LEU A 251 12.00 -22.89 -12.83
CA LEU A 251 10.77 -22.62 -12.08
C LEU A 251 9.77 -23.78 -12.12
N GLU A 252 9.63 -24.47 -13.26
CA GLU A 252 8.72 -25.61 -13.40
C GLU A 252 9.20 -26.86 -12.64
N LYS A 253 10.51 -27.16 -12.69
CA LYS A 253 11.11 -28.31 -11.98
C LYS A 253 11.12 -28.10 -10.48
N HIS A 254 11.45 -26.89 -10.06
CA HIS A 254 11.62 -26.49 -8.68
C HIS A 254 10.45 -26.91 -7.79
N ASP A 255 9.27 -26.72 -8.35
CA ASP A 255 7.96 -26.89 -7.76
C ASP A 255 7.52 -28.37 -7.70
N LYS A 256 7.98 -29.22 -8.63
CA LYS A 256 7.48 -30.60 -8.80
C LYS A 256 8.25 -31.68 -8.02
N VAL A 257 9.49 -31.44 -7.57
CA VAL A 257 10.34 -32.48 -6.96
C VAL A 257 10.87 -32.04 -5.58
N MET A 258 10.38 -32.69 -4.52
CA MET A 258 10.86 -32.52 -3.14
C MET A 258 11.89 -33.60 -2.79
N LEU A 259 13.16 -33.37 -3.10
CA LEU A 259 14.26 -34.14 -2.52
C LEU A 259 14.70 -33.44 -1.22
N GLN A 260 14.87 -34.20 -0.13
CA GLN A 260 15.28 -33.68 1.19
C GLN A 260 16.63 -32.93 1.16
N SER A 261 17.48 -33.17 0.16
CA SER A 261 18.79 -32.53 0.01
C SER A 261 18.72 -31.06 -0.43
N ASP A 262 17.57 -30.59 -0.93
CA ASP A 262 17.47 -29.31 -1.63
C ASP A 262 16.73 -28.23 -0.81
N THR A 263 16.21 -28.59 0.37
CA THR A 263 15.44 -27.69 1.25
C THR A 263 16.34 -26.99 2.25
N ARG A 264 16.14 -25.68 2.43
CA ARG A 264 16.86 -24.89 3.43
C ARG A 264 16.38 -25.18 4.84
N SER A 265 17.28 -25.02 5.81
CA SER A 265 16.92 -25.10 7.22
C SER A 265 16.08 -23.91 7.67
N GLU A 266 15.27 -24.10 8.71
CA GLU A 266 14.48 -22.99 9.28
C GLU A 266 15.37 -21.85 9.78
N GLU A 267 16.54 -22.17 10.34
CA GLU A 267 17.50 -21.18 10.85
C GLU A 267 18.06 -20.29 9.73
N GLU A 268 18.38 -20.88 8.56
CA GLU A 268 18.81 -20.13 7.38
C GLU A 268 17.71 -19.19 6.86
N MET A 269 16.48 -19.69 6.79
CA MET A 269 15.33 -18.91 6.34
C MET A 269 15.02 -17.75 7.30
N GLU A 270 15.06 -18.00 8.61
CA GLU A 270 14.87 -16.95 9.61
C GLU A 270 15.97 -15.89 9.54
N LYS A 271 17.22 -16.30 9.34
CA LYS A 271 18.34 -15.37 9.20
C LYS A 271 18.16 -14.45 8.00
N GLU A 272 17.83 -14.99 6.83
CA GLU A 272 17.57 -14.18 5.62
C GLU A 272 16.40 -13.23 5.83
N SER A 273 15.28 -13.73 6.36
CA SER A 273 14.11 -12.91 6.67
C SER A 273 14.46 -11.74 7.60
N ARG A 274 15.25 -12.00 8.66
CA ARG A 274 15.71 -10.97 9.60
C ARG A 274 16.61 -9.92 8.93
N GLU A 275 17.44 -10.31 7.97
CA GLU A 275 18.27 -9.39 7.19
C GLU A 275 17.43 -8.52 6.26
N LEU A 276 16.42 -9.10 5.59
CA LEU A 276 15.49 -8.38 4.73
C LEU A 276 14.57 -7.41 5.49
N ARG A 277 14.09 -7.79 6.68
CA ARG A 277 13.25 -6.93 7.55
C ARG A 277 13.90 -5.57 7.84
N LYS A 278 15.24 -5.51 7.93
CA LYS A 278 15.98 -4.27 8.23
C LYS A 278 15.75 -3.15 7.20
N TYR A 279 15.37 -3.49 5.96
CA TYR A 279 15.12 -2.52 4.90
C TYR A 279 13.74 -1.86 4.98
N PHE A 280 12.83 -2.39 5.81
CA PHE A 280 11.45 -1.91 5.93
C PHE A 280 11.16 -1.23 7.27
N ASN A 281 12.09 -1.36 8.24
CA ASN A 281 11.98 -0.78 9.58
C ASN A 281 12.70 0.58 9.73
N SER A 282 13.05 1.22 8.60
CA SER A 282 13.81 2.47 8.53
C SER A 282 12.96 3.64 8.06
#